data_AF-A0A445I535-F1
#
_entry.id   AF-A0A445I535-F1
#
_cell.length_a   1.000
_cell.length_b   1.000
_cell.length_c   1.000
_cell.angle_alpha   90.00
_cell.angle_beta   90.00
_cell.angle_gamma   90.00
#
_symmetry.space_group_name_H-M   'P 1'
#
loop_
_entity.id
_entity.type
_entity.pdbx_description
1 polymer ?
#
loop_
_entity_poly.entity_id
_entity_poly.type
_entity_poly.pdbx_seq_one_letter_code
_entity_poly.pdbx_strand_id
1 'polypeptide(L)' 'GYIAPEYVLHGQLSEKADTYSFGIVVLEIISGQKSTDVKVDDDDNEEYLLRQASKLYEQGMVFEFVD' A
#
# COMPACT_ATOMS: atom_id res chain seq x y z
N GLY A 1 0.89 2.35 6.36
CA GLY A 1 2.11 3.04 6.81
C GLY A 1 3.14 3.05 5.70
N TYR A 2 3.99 4.09 5.62
CA TYR A 2 4.91 4.30 4.48
C TYR A 2 6.26 3.56 4.61
N ILE A 3 6.57 2.99 5.77
CA ILE A 3 7.91 2.46 6.05
C ILE A 3 8.07 1.08 5.40
N ALA A 4 9.15 0.91 4.64
CA ALA A 4 9.51 -0.36 4.03
C ALA A 4 9.81 -1.42 5.10
N PRO A 5 9.31 -2.66 4.95
CA PRO A 5 9.48 -3.71 5.96
C PRO A 5 10.97 -4.03 6.22
N GLU A 6 11.80 -3.99 5.19
CA GLU A 6 13.26 -4.20 5.31
C GLU A 6 13.94 -3.11 6.13
N TYR A 7 13.45 -1.87 6.06
CA TYR A 7 13.95 -0.76 6.88
C TYR A 7 13.60 -0.98 8.35
N VAL A 8 12.38 -1.44 8.65
CA VAL A 8 11.96 -1.76 10.03
C VAL A 8 12.78 -2.92 10.61
N LEU A 9 13.02 -3.95 9.81
CA LEU A 9 13.68 -5.18 10.26
C LEU A 9 15.19 -5.05 10.41
N HIS A 10 15.85 -4.31 9.50
CA HIS A 10 17.31 -4.29 9.42
C HIS A 10 17.92 -2.89 9.64
N GLY A 11 17.09 -1.84 9.77
CA GLY A 11 17.57 -0.46 9.84
C GLY A 11 18.32 0.00 8.60
N GLN A 12 18.17 -0.71 7.47
CA GLN A 12 18.89 -0.42 6.23
C GLN A 12 18.18 0.70 5.46
N LEU A 13 18.76 1.89 5.50
CA LEU A 13 18.46 2.93 4.53
C LEU A 13 18.95 2.47 3.16
N SER A 14 18.04 2.40 2.19
CA SER A 14 18.34 1.99 0.83
C SER A 14 17.43 2.69 -0.16
N GLU A 15 17.88 2.82 -1.42
CA GLU A 15 17.04 3.33 -2.51
C GLU A 15 15.74 2.52 -2.67
N LYS A 16 15.75 1.22 -2.27
CA LYS A 16 14.56 0.36 -2.29
C LYS A 16 13.55 0.74 -1.21
N ALA A 17 14.01 1.10 -0.02
CA ALA A 17 13.14 1.58 1.05
C ALA A 17 12.48 2.92 0.68
N ASP A 18 13.22 3.82 0.03
CA ASP A 18 12.68 5.09 -0.49
C ASP A 18 11.66 4.83 -1.61
N THR A 19 11.95 3.90 -2.52
CA THR A 19 11.04 3.51 -3.61
C THR A 19 9.74 2.93 -3.06
N TYR A 20 9.80 2.09 -2.04
CA TYR A 20 8.61 1.54 -1.37
C TYR A 20 7.75 2.66 -0.78
N SER A 21 8.38 3.55 -0.01
CA SER A 21 7.68 4.66 0.65
C SER A 21 7.00 5.57 -0.37
N PHE A 22 7.69 5.89 -1.46
CA PHE A 22 7.14 6.64 -2.59
C PHE A 22 5.96 5.92 -3.24
N GLY A 23 6.06 4.60 -3.43
CA GLY A 23 4.96 3.78 -3.96
C GLY A 23 3.68 3.88 -3.11
N ILE A 24 3.80 3.82 -1.78
CA ILE A 24 2.65 4.00 -0.89
C ILE A 24 2.02 5.39 -1.03
N VAL A 25 2.83 6.44 -1.17
CA VAL A 25 2.32 7.81 -1.40
C VAL A 25 1.58 7.90 -2.73
N VAL A 26 2.08 7.29 -3.80
CA VAL A 26 1.38 7.23 -5.08
C VAL A 26 0.04 6.51 -4.94
N LEU A 27 -0.01 5.38 -4.23
CA LEU A 27 -1.26 4.65 -3.97
C LEU A 27 -2.26 5.50 -3.19
N GLU A 28 -1.81 6.25 -2.19
CA GLU A 28 -2.64 7.19 -1.42
C GLU A 28 -3.20 8.32 -2.28
N ILE A 29 -2.39 8.88 -3.19
CA ILE A 29 -2.85 9.94 -4.11
C ILE A 29 -3.92 9.42 -5.07
N ILE A 30 -3.70 8.26 -5.69
CA ILE A 30 -4.64 7.74 -6.70
C ILE A 30 -5.95 7.22 -6.07
N SER A 31 -5.89 6.68 -4.85
CA SER A 31 -7.06 6.14 -4.16
C SER A 31 -7.80 7.14 -3.30
N GLY A 32 -7.21 8.32 -3.04
CA GLY A 32 -7.72 9.30 -2.10
C GLY A 32 -7.75 8.81 -0.64
N GLN A 33 -7.17 7.65 -0.33
CA GLN A 33 -7.23 6.99 0.98
C GLN A 33 -5.89 7.10 1.70
N LYS A 34 -5.89 7.41 3.00
CA LYS A 34 -4.65 7.52 3.76
C LYS A 34 -4.05 6.14 3.99
N SER A 35 -2.73 6.01 3.97
CA SER A 35 -2.07 4.70 4.23
C SER A 35 -2.23 4.19 5.66
N THR A 36 -2.78 4.99 6.56
CA THR A 36 -3.17 4.61 7.93
C THR A 36 -4.63 4.15 8.03
N ASP A 37 -5.44 4.42 7.00
CA ASP A 37 -6.83 3.99 6.96
C ASP A 37 -6.83 2.51 6.57
N VAL A 38 -6.85 1.66 7.58
CA VAL A 38 -6.95 0.22 7.43
C VAL A 38 -8.41 -0.11 7.17
N LYS A 39 -8.67 -0.72 6.01
CA LYS A 39 -9.99 -1.29 5.74
C LYS A 39 -10.06 -2.68 6.31
N VAL A 40 -11.26 -3.10 6.63
CA VAL A 40 -11.54 -4.48 7.03
C VAL A 40 -12.21 -5.13 5.83
N ASP A 41 -11.65 -6.25 5.35
CA ASP A 41 -12.27 -7.04 4.29
C ASP A 41 -13.40 -7.94 4.85
N ASP A 42 -14.09 -8.67 3.97
CA ASP A 42 -15.20 -9.55 4.35
C ASP A 42 -14.79 -10.70 5.31
N ASP A 43 -13.48 -10.94 5.52
CA ASP A 43 -12.91 -11.96 6.42
C ASP A 43 -12.29 -11.34 7.68
N ASP A 44 -12.72 -10.13 8.04
CA ASP A 44 -12.25 -9.36 9.20
C ASP A 44 -10.73 -9.08 9.21
N ASN A 45 -10.06 -9.15 8.05
CA ASN A 45 -8.63 -8.88 7.96
C ASN A 45 -8.35 -7.40 7.69
N GLU A 46 -7.32 -6.88 8.37
CA GLU A 46 -6.74 -5.57 8.08
C GLU A 46 -6.15 -5.53 6.66
N GLU A 47 -6.81 -4.79 5.77
CA GLU A 47 -6.38 -4.58 4.39
C GLU A 47 -5.71 -3.19 4.25
N TYR A 48 -4.41 -3.22 3.97
CA TYR A 48 -3.61 -2.04 3.68
C TYR A 48 -3.68 -1.68 2.19
N LEU A 49 -3.48 -0.40 1.85
CA LEU A 49 -3.51 0.10 0.46
C LEU A 49 -2.72 -0.76 -0.54
N LEU A 50 -1.52 -1.20 -0.16
CA LEU A 50 -0.68 -2.02 -1.03
C LEU A 50 -1.33 -3.39 -1.34
N ARG A 51 -1.98 -4.01 -0.35
CA ARG A 51 -2.69 -5.29 -0.54
C ARG A 51 -3.91 -5.11 -1.41
N GLN A 52 -4.70 -4.08 -1.15
CA GLN A 52 -5.88 -3.75 -1.94
C GLN A 52 -5.51 -3.48 -3.42
N ALA A 53 -4.48 -2.68 -3.66
CA ALA A 53 -3.98 -2.40 -5.00
C ALA A 53 -3.47 -3.67 -5.71
N SER A 54 -2.73 -4.54 -5.00
CA SER A 54 -2.25 -5.82 -5.55
C SER A 54 -3.42 -6.73 -5.96
N LYS A 55 -4.43 -6.85 -5.10
CA LYS A 55 -5.63 -7.66 -5.36
C LYS A 55 -6.39 -7.17 -6.58
N LEU A 56 -6.64 -5.87 -6.69
CA LEU A 56 -7.32 -5.28 -7.85
C LEU A 56 -6.49 -5.40 -9.13
N TYR A 57 -5.16 -5.28 -9.03
CA TYR A 57 -4.27 -5.53 -10.15
C TYR A 57 -4.36 -6.98 -10.66
N GLU A 58 -4.31 -7.96 -9.76
CA GLU A 58 -4.45 -9.38 -10.08
C GLU A 58 -5.83 -9.70 -10.69
N GLN A 59 -6.86 -9.00 -10.28
CA GLN A 59 -8.23 -9.14 -10.80
C GLN A 59 -8.47 -8.36 -12.10
N GLY A 60 -7.51 -7.56 -12.56
CA GLY A 60 -7.67 -6.70 -13.74
C GLY A 60 -8.62 -5.50 -13.53
N MET A 61 -8.92 -5.16 -12.28
CA MET A 61 -9.87 -4.13 -11.87
C MET A 61 -9.18 -2.88 -11.28
N VAL A 62 -8.02 -2.50 -11.83
CA VAL A 62 -7.19 -1.40 -11.30
C VAL A 62 -7.90 -0.04 -11.24
N PHE A 63 -8.91 0.18 -12.08
CA PHE A 63 -9.67 1.44 -12.10
C PHE A 63 -10.60 1.59 -10.90
N GLU A 64 -11.02 0.49 -10.26
CA GLU A 64 -11.80 0.52 -9.01
C GLU A 64 -10.97 1.03 -7.82
N PHE A 65 -9.64 1.12 -7.99
CA PHE A 65 -8.75 1.68 -6.99
C PHE A 65 -8.65 3.21 -7.08
N VAL A 66 -9.14 3.83 -8.15
CA VAL A 66 -9.00 5.26 -8.41
C VAL A 66 -10.25 6.02 -7.92
N ASP A 67 -10.05 7.15 -7.23
CA ASP A 67 -11.11 8.12 -6.87
C ASP A 67 -11.29 9.21 -7.95
#